data_AF-A0A3N1QHY8-F1
#
_entry.id   AF-A0A3N1QHY8-F1
#
_cell.length_a   1.000
_cell.length_b   1.000
_cell.length_c   1.000
_cell.angle_alpha   90.00
_cell.angle_beta   90.00
_cell.angle_gamma   90.00
#
_symmetry.space_group_name_H-M   'P 1'
#
loop_
_entity.id
_entity.type
_entity.pdbx_description
1 polymer ?
#
loop_
_entity_poly.entity_id
_entity_poly.type
_entity_poly.pdbx_seq_one_letter_code
_entity_poly.pdbx_strand_id
1 'polypeptide(L)'
;MGEAERAARVVLALLGAHLVGEVRARLAARLPEGYALILLNPLQSAEPLPPERFVRATAAWIEGATEKTAAWDVGAVLSTVADAADDDLLKEVLLQLPAGYDLLFGRPQLT
;
A
#
# COMPACT_ATOMS: atom_id res chain seq x y z
N MET A 1 4.51 -0.77 -20.34
CA MET A 1 4.46 -0.51 -18.88
C MET A 1 5.18 -1.66 -18.20
N GLY A 2 6.15 -1.37 -17.34
CA GLY A 2 6.95 -2.41 -16.66
C GLY A 2 6.15 -3.14 -15.59
N GLU A 3 6.59 -4.34 -15.22
CA GLU A 3 5.97 -5.16 -14.16
C GLU A 3 5.95 -4.42 -12.81
N ALA A 4 7.08 -3.84 -12.40
CA ALA A 4 7.18 -3.04 -11.18
C ALA A 4 6.22 -1.84 -11.17
N GLU A 5 6.07 -1.18 -12.33
CA GLU A 5 5.17 -0.04 -12.48
C GLU A 5 3.70 -0.47 -12.33
N ARG A 6 3.35 -1.68 -12.76
CA ARG A 6 2.01 -2.26 -12.60
C ARG A 6 1.74 -2.64 -11.16
N ALA A 7 2.67 -3.34 -10.53
CA ALA A 7 2.61 -3.69 -9.12
C ALA A 7 2.41 -2.44 -8.25
N ALA A 8 3.22 -1.40 -8.44
CA ALA A 8 3.10 -0.15 -7.70
C ALA A 8 1.71 0.48 -7.81
N ARG A 9 1.13 0.52 -9.02
CA ARG A 9 -0.22 1.08 -9.20
C ARG A 9 -1.31 0.26 -8.50
N VAL A 10 -1.25 -1.06 -8.59
CA VAL A 10 -2.23 -1.95 -7.93
C VAL A 10 -2.13 -1.81 -6.41
N VAL A 11 -0.92 -1.88 -5.86
CA VAL A 11 -0.68 -1.76 -4.42
C VAL A 11 -1.13 -0.40 -3.89
N LEU A 12 -0.81 0.69 -4.59
CA LEU A 12 -1.23 2.04 -4.18
C LEU A 12 -2.75 2.23 -4.29
N ALA A 13 -3.40 1.66 -5.30
CA ALA A 13 -4.86 1.72 -5.42
C ALA A 13 -5.55 1.00 -4.25
N LEU A 14 -5.07 -0.20 -3.91
CA LEU A 14 -5.57 -0.96 -2.76
C LEU A 14 -5.29 -0.22 -1.45
N LEU A 15 -4.06 0.27 -1.24
CA LEU A 15 -3.71 1.03 -0.03
C LEU A 15 -4.59 2.27 0.12
N GLY A 16 -4.77 3.06 -0.95
CA GLY A 16 -5.57 4.28 -0.92
C GLY A 16 -7.06 4.05 -0.61
N ALA A 17 -7.59 2.86 -0.93
CA ALA A 17 -8.94 2.46 -0.56
C ALA A 17 -9.12 2.24 0.95
N HIS A 18 -8.02 1.97 1.67
CA HIS A 18 -8.00 1.76 3.13
C HIS A 18 -7.50 2.97 3.92
N LEU A 19 -7.09 4.05 3.23
CA LEU A 19 -6.71 5.30 3.88
C LEU A 19 -7.83 6.35 3.80
N VAL A 20 -7.97 7.13 4.87
CA VAL A 20 -9.00 8.14 5.02
C VAL A 20 -8.44 9.47 5.52
N GLY A 21 -9.19 10.54 5.28
CA GLY A 21 -8.87 11.88 5.77
C GLY A 21 -7.55 12.43 5.24
N GLU A 22 -6.91 13.27 6.05
CA GLU A 22 -5.68 13.97 5.66
C GLU A 22 -4.47 13.05 5.53
N VAL A 23 -4.44 11.89 6.21
CA VAL A 23 -3.35 10.91 6.11
C VAL A 23 -3.13 10.50 4.66
N ARG A 24 -4.23 10.22 3.93
CA ARG A 24 -4.17 9.85 2.52
C ARG A 24 -3.61 10.97 1.64
N ALA A 25 -4.02 12.21 1.88
CA ALA A 25 -3.56 13.37 1.13
C ALA A 25 -2.09 13.69 1.41
N ARG A 26 -1.67 13.61 2.69
CA ARG A 26 -0.27 13.78 3.11
C ARG A 26 0.62 12.71 2.50
N LEU A 27 0.18 11.45 2.46
CA LEU A 27 0.93 10.37 1.82
C LEU A 27 1.05 10.60 0.31
N ALA A 28 -0.05 10.97 -0.36
CA ALA A 28 -0.03 11.30 -1.79
C ALA A 28 0.96 12.44 -2.11
N ALA A 29 1.05 13.46 -1.26
CA ALA A 29 1.99 14.57 -1.43
C ALA A 29 3.48 14.18 -1.31
N ARG A 30 3.79 12.97 -0.82
CA ARG A 30 5.16 12.42 -0.77
C ARG A 30 5.52 11.57 -1.98
N LEU A 31 4.57 11.27 -2.86
CA LEU A 31 4.79 10.42 -4.03
C LEU A 31 4.93 11.24 -5.33
N PRO A 32 5.56 10.68 -6.37
CA PRO A 32 5.49 11.24 -7.71
C PRO A 32 4.03 11.39 -8.18
N GLU A 33 3.74 12.45 -8.94
CA GLU A 33 2.38 12.88 -9.31
C GLU A 33 1.49 11.73 -9.84
N GLY A 34 2.01 10.91 -10.74
CA GLY A 34 1.26 9.79 -11.33
C GLY A 34 0.81 8.73 -10.30
N TYR A 35 1.55 8.56 -9.21
CA TYR A 35 1.22 7.65 -8.11
C TYR A 35 0.36 8.33 -7.03
N ALA A 36 0.58 9.63 -6.80
CA ALA A 36 -0.24 10.42 -5.90
C ALA A 36 -1.72 10.41 -6.32
N LEU A 37 -2.00 10.56 -7.62
CA LEU A 37 -3.37 10.52 -8.16
C LEU A 37 -4.07 9.18 -7.92
N ILE A 38 -3.32 8.07 -7.86
CA ILE A 38 -3.88 6.74 -7.62
C ILE A 38 -4.34 6.60 -6.17
N LEU A 39 -3.59 7.18 -5.21
CA LEU A 39 -4.02 7.22 -3.81
C LEU A 39 -5.25 8.11 -3.60
N LEU A 40 -5.41 9.16 -4.41
CA LEU A 40 -6.49 10.15 -4.24
C LEU A 40 -7.81 9.75 -4.89
N ASN A 41 -7.79 8.84 -5.88
CA ASN A 41 -8.96 8.42 -6.65
C ASN A 41 -9.56 7.02 -6.36
N PRO A 42 -9.33 6.32 -5.22
CA PRO A 42 -10.02 5.07 -4.94
C PRO A 42 -11.34 5.31 -4.20
N LEU A 43 -12.34 4.47 -4.53
CA LEU A 43 -13.50 4.30 -3.66
C LEU A 43 -13.03 3.73 -2.32
N GLN A 44 -13.46 4.37 -1.23
CA GLN A 44 -13.13 3.88 0.11
C GLN A 44 -13.72 2.48 0.31
N SER A 45 -12.91 1.56 0.84
CA SER A 45 -13.37 0.24 1.20
C SER A 45 -14.29 0.33 2.41
N ALA A 46 -15.41 -0.40 2.37
CA ALA A 46 -16.34 -0.50 3.50
C ALA A 46 -15.78 -1.36 4.64
N GLU A 47 -14.87 -2.30 4.32
CA GLU A 47 -14.27 -3.23 5.27
C GLU A 47 -12.73 -3.16 5.22
N PRO A 48 -12.04 -3.26 6.38
CA PRO A 48 -10.58 -3.38 6.42
C PRO A 48 -10.12 -4.68 5.75
N LEU A 49 -9.05 -4.60 4.96
CA LEU A 49 -8.48 -5.77 4.27
C LEU A 49 -7.25 -6.29 5.03
N PRO A 50 -7.28 -7.50 5.60
CA PRO A 50 -6.11 -8.08 6.28
C PRO A 50 -4.89 -8.24 5.35
N PRO A 51 -3.65 -8.29 5.87
CA PRO A 51 -2.42 -8.39 5.08
C PRO A 51 -2.44 -9.53 4.04
N GLU A 52 -2.87 -10.74 4.42
CA GLU A 52 -2.86 -11.88 3.48
C GLU A 52 -3.88 -11.69 2.35
N ARG A 53 -5.04 -11.11 2.67
CA ARG A 53 -6.06 -10.75 1.69
C ARG A 53 -5.61 -9.61 0.77
N PHE A 54 -4.81 -8.67 1.27
CA PHE A 54 -4.22 -7.61 0.47
C PHE A 54 -3.24 -8.15 -0.59
N VAL A 55 -2.37 -9.08 -0.19
CA VAL A 55 -1.46 -9.77 -1.12
C VAL A 55 -2.24 -10.56 -2.18
N ARG A 56 -3.28 -11.31 -1.75
CA ARG A 56 -4.15 -12.05 -2.67
C ARG A 56 -4.88 -11.14 -3.64
N ALA A 57 -5.42 -10.02 -3.16
CA ALA A 57 -6.07 -9.03 -4.00
C ALA A 57 -5.08 -8.48 -5.04
N THR A 58 -3.86 -8.15 -4.62
CA THR A 58 -2.79 -7.67 -5.53
C THR A 58 -2.50 -8.70 -6.62
N ALA A 59 -2.33 -9.97 -6.27
CA ALA A 59 -2.10 -11.05 -7.24
C ALA A 59 -3.25 -11.18 -8.26
N ALA A 60 -4.51 -11.04 -7.81
CA ALA A 60 -5.68 -11.15 -8.68
C ALA A 60 -5.78 -10.04 -9.75
N TRP A 61 -5.17 -8.88 -9.51
CA TRP A 61 -5.17 -7.75 -10.44
C TRP A 61 -3.98 -7.75 -11.41
N ILE A 62 -2.99 -8.64 -11.23
CA ILE A 62 -1.79 -8.71 -12.06
C ILE A 62 -1.80 -10.01 -12.84
N GLU A 63 -1.95 -9.91 -14.16
CA GLU A 63 -1.93 -11.08 -15.05
C GLU A 63 -0.64 -11.88 -14.88
N GLY A 64 -0.78 -13.19 -14.64
CA GLY A 64 0.34 -14.11 -14.43
C GLY A 64 0.97 -14.07 -13.04
N ALA A 65 0.52 -13.19 -12.14
CA ALA A 65 1.03 -13.15 -10.78
C ALA A 65 0.51 -14.32 -9.92
N THR A 66 1.36 -14.75 -9.00
CA THR A 66 1.01 -15.67 -7.91
C THR A 66 0.97 -14.90 -6.59
N GLU A 67 0.33 -15.45 -5.56
CA GLU A 67 0.39 -14.83 -4.21
C GLU A 67 1.83 -14.67 -3.73
N LYS A 68 2.73 -15.60 -4.10
CA LYS A 68 4.15 -15.51 -3.77
C LYS A 68 4.82 -14.32 -4.44
N THR A 69 4.66 -14.13 -5.75
CA THR A 69 5.27 -12.99 -6.47
C THR A 69 4.66 -11.67 -6.01
N ALA A 70 3.35 -11.64 -5.80
CA ALA A 70 2.66 -10.47 -5.27
C ALA A 70 3.14 -10.11 -3.85
N ALA A 71 3.47 -11.07 -2.99
CA ALA A 71 4.02 -10.77 -1.66
C ALA A 71 5.35 -10.01 -1.75
N TRP A 72 6.23 -10.41 -2.68
CA TRP A 72 7.49 -9.70 -2.94
C TRP A 72 7.24 -8.28 -3.46
N ASP A 73 6.33 -8.14 -4.43
CA ASP A 73 5.98 -6.85 -5.03
C ASP A 73 5.34 -5.90 -4.01
N VAL A 74 4.41 -6.41 -3.19
CA VAL A 74 3.76 -5.65 -2.11
C VAL A 74 4.80 -5.16 -1.12
N GLY A 75 5.69 -6.04 -0.66
CA GLY A 75 6.75 -5.66 0.28
C GLY A 75 7.69 -4.59 -0.29
N ALA A 76 8.12 -4.75 -1.54
CA ALA A 76 8.98 -3.77 -2.21
C ALA A 76 8.32 -2.39 -2.36
N VAL A 77 7.06 -2.37 -2.78
CA VAL A 77 6.30 -1.11 -2.94
C VAL A 77 6.03 -0.46 -1.59
N LEU A 78 5.53 -1.21 -0.60
CA LEU A 78 5.18 -0.65 0.71
C LEU A 78 6.43 -0.22 1.50
N SER A 79 7.56 -0.91 1.39
CA SER A 79 8.83 -0.40 1.93
C SER A 79 9.23 0.93 1.30
N THR A 80 9.05 1.08 -0.02
CA THR A 80 9.33 2.36 -0.71
C THR A 80 8.38 3.47 -0.25
N VAL A 81 7.10 3.13 0.00
CA VAL A 81 6.12 4.07 0.57
C VAL A 81 6.51 4.47 2.00
N ALA A 82 6.99 3.52 2.82
CA ALA A 82 7.49 3.80 4.16
C ALA A 82 8.74 4.70 4.16
N ASP A 83 9.60 4.61 3.16
CA ASP A 83 10.77 5.49 3.03
C ASP A 83 10.39 6.90 2.52
N ALA A 84 9.30 7.01 1.76
CA ALA A 84 8.77 8.31 1.31
C ALA A 84 7.96 9.04 2.39
N ALA A 85 7.32 8.29 3.29
CA ALA A 85 6.65 8.81 4.47
C ALA A 85 7.67 9.15 5.56
N ASP A 86 7.43 10.22 6.33
CA ASP A 86 8.13 10.37 7.61
C ASP A 86 7.55 9.40 8.66
N ASP A 87 8.29 9.18 9.75
CA ASP A 87 7.93 8.19 10.78
C ASP A 87 6.55 8.45 11.40
N ASP A 88 6.17 9.72 11.58
CA ASP A 88 4.88 10.06 12.16
C ASP A 88 3.73 9.83 11.19
N LEU A 89 3.91 10.19 9.91
CA LEU A 89 2.94 9.86 8.86
C LEU A 89 2.79 8.34 8.69
N LEU A 90 3.88 7.58 8.78
CA LEU A 90 3.82 6.12 8.69
C LEU A 90 3.07 5.50 9.87
N LYS A 91 3.25 6.01 11.09
CA LYS A 91 2.44 5.59 12.25
C LYS A 91 0.96 5.89 12.03
N GLU A 92 0.62 7.08 11.54
CA GLU A 92 -0.76 7.44 11.22
C GLU A 92 -1.38 6.53 10.14
N VAL A 93 -0.60 6.16 9.11
CA VAL A 93 -1.00 5.18 8.10
C VAL A 93 -1.27 3.82 8.74
N LEU A 94 -0.34 3.30 9.55
CA LEU A 94 -0.49 1.99 10.19
C LEU A 94 -1.67 1.94 11.17
N LEU A 95 -2.02 3.04 11.84
CA LEU A 95 -3.19 3.13 12.73
C LEU A 95 -4.53 2.96 11.99
N GLN A 96 -4.57 3.18 10.67
CA GLN A 96 -5.77 2.98 9.86
C GLN A 96 -5.90 1.56 9.29
N LEU A 97 -4.83 0.75 9.40
CA LEU A 97 -4.75 -0.56 8.78
C LEU A 97 -4.91 -1.67 9.84
N PRO A 98 -5.38 -2.87 9.46
CA PRO A 98 -5.35 -4.03 10.34
C PRO A 98 -3.94 -4.35 10.87
N ALA A 99 -3.88 -5.08 11.98
CA ALA A 99 -2.61 -5.57 12.53
C ALA A 99 -1.84 -6.43 11.51
N GLY A 100 -0.50 -6.36 11.55
CA GLY A 100 0.41 -7.12 10.69
C GLY A 100 0.82 -6.41 9.40
N TYR A 101 0.28 -5.22 9.10
CA TYR A 101 0.74 -4.43 7.94
C TYR A 101 2.16 -3.91 8.10
N ASP A 102 2.62 -3.68 9.33
CA ASP A 102 3.98 -3.23 9.65
C ASP A 102 5.07 -4.14 9.04
N LEU A 103 4.81 -5.45 9.00
CA LEU A 103 5.65 -6.44 8.31
C LEU A 103 5.72 -6.19 6.80
N LEU A 104 4.59 -5.85 6.16
CA LEU A 104 4.55 -5.54 4.73
C LEU A 104 5.28 -4.23 4.40
N PHE A 105 5.27 -3.26 5.31
CA PHE A 105 6.03 -2.01 5.17
C PHE A 105 7.52 -2.16 5.49
N GLY A 106 8.00 -3.36 5.85
CA GLY A 106 9.41 -3.58 6.24
C GLY A 106 9.81 -2.87 7.54
N ARG A 107 8.83 -2.52 8.38
CA ARG A 107 9.01 -1.91 9.70
C ARG A 107 8.47 -2.85 10.78
N PRO A 108 9.05 -4.04 10.98
CA PRO A 108 8.58 -4.95 12.02
C PRO A 108 8.59 -4.19 13.35
N GLN A 109 7.43 -4.14 14.01
CA GLN A 109 7.34 -3.50 15.31
C GLN A 109 8.26 -4.23 16.29
N LEU A 110 9.33 -3.55 16.69
CA LEU A 110 10.16 -3.98 17.81
C LEU A 110 9.31 -3.79 19.07
N THR A 111 8.68 -4.89 19.51
CA THR A 111 8.10 -5.03 20.85
C THR A 111 9.13 -4.78 21.93
#